data_AF-A0A6C0LJJ6-F1
#
_entry.id   AF-A0A6C0LJJ6-F1
#
_cell.length_a   1.000
_cell.length_b   1.000
_cell.length_c   1.000
_cell.angle_alpha   90.00
_cell.angle_beta   90.00
_cell.angle_gamma   90.00
#
_symmetry.space_group_name_H-M   'P 1'
#
loop_
_entity.id
_entity.type
_entity.pdbx_description
1 polymer ?
#
loop_
_entity_poly.entity_id
_entity_poly.type
_entity_poly.pdbx_seq_one_letter_code
_entity_poly.pdbx_strand_id
1 'polypeptide(L)' 'MTDNICTIDERKKCVDGTQSELWKGIKNFQKYEISTFGNLKNKNTQKNINPSNRGGYLVVNISGDDF' A
#
# COMPACT_ATOMS: atom_id res chain seq x y z
N MET A 1 -18.50 -30.37 7.34
CA MET A 1 -19.49 -29.48 6.69
C MET A 1 -18.72 -28.64 5.70
N THR A 2 -18.53 -29.17 4.50
CA THR A 2 -18.18 -28.35 3.35
C THR A 2 -19.45 -27.65 2.90
N ASP A 3 -19.31 -26.41 2.41
CA ASP A 3 -19.90 -25.92 1.16
C ASP A 3 -20.01 -24.39 1.23
N ASN A 4 -19.18 -23.72 0.45
CA ASN A 4 -19.45 -22.40 -0.12
C ASN A 4 -18.59 -22.27 -1.37
N ILE A 5 -19.12 -22.82 -2.46
CA ILE A 5 -18.65 -22.59 -3.82
C ILE A 5 -18.96 -21.12 -4.13
N CYS A 6 -17.97 -20.25 -3.96
CA CYS A 6 -18.09 -18.86 -4.38
C CYS A 6 -17.99 -18.81 -5.91
N THR A 7 -19.11 -18.45 -6.53
CA THR A 7 -19.30 -18.33 -7.97
C THR A 7 -18.40 -17.26 -8.58
N ILE A 8 -18.07 -17.53 -9.84
CA ILE A 8 -17.03 -16.93 -10.66
C ILE A 8 -17.40 -15.47 -10.99
N ASP A 9 -16.68 -14.52 -10.41
CA ASP A 9 -16.52 -13.16 -10.95
C ASP A 9 -15.01 -12.87 -11.01
N GLU A 10 -14.51 -12.48 -12.17
CA GLU A 10 -13.10 -12.62 -12.59
C GLU A 10 -12.13 -11.60 -11.97
N ARG A 11 -12.39 -11.09 -10.76
CA ARG A 11 -11.45 -10.24 -10.00
C ARG A 11 -11.20 -10.67 -8.56
N LYS A 12 -10.97 -11.98 -8.38
CA LYS A 12 -10.13 -12.62 -7.35
C LYS A 12 -9.77 -11.73 -6.15
N LYS A 13 -10.39 -11.97 -4.99
CA LYS A 13 -9.89 -12.94 -3.98
C LYS A 13 -10.78 -12.86 -2.73
N CYS A 14 -11.49 -13.96 -2.41
CA CYS A 14 -11.96 -14.17 -1.04
C CYS A 14 -10.71 -14.54 -0.21
N VAL A 15 -10.15 -13.57 0.49
CA VAL A 15 -9.32 -13.85 1.67
C VAL A 15 -10.28 -13.77 2.86
N ASP A 16 -9.97 -14.44 3.97
CA ASP A 16 -10.72 -14.27 5.22
C ASP A 16 -10.94 -12.77 5.53
N GLY A 17 -11.80 -12.40 6.48
CA GLY A 17 -12.13 -11.00 6.83
C GLY A 17 -10.97 -10.05 7.19
N THR A 18 -9.71 -10.40 6.92
CA THR A 18 -8.55 -9.53 6.83
C THR A 18 -8.60 -8.63 5.59
N GLN A 19 -8.72 -7.32 5.83
CA GLN A 19 -8.58 -6.30 4.81
C GLN A 19 -7.20 -6.43 4.14
N SER A 20 -7.15 -6.77 2.85
CA SER A 20 -5.89 -6.88 2.12
C SER A 20 -5.27 -5.49 1.90
N GLU A 21 -4.00 -5.32 2.27
CA GLU A 21 -3.27 -4.08 2.02
C GLU A 21 -3.05 -3.87 0.51
N LEU A 22 -3.65 -2.82 -0.06
CA LEU A 22 -3.49 -2.46 -1.46
C LEU A 22 -2.44 -1.36 -1.60
N TRP A 23 -1.56 -1.50 -2.60
CA TRP A 23 -0.48 -0.55 -2.89
C TRP A 23 -0.75 0.21 -4.18
N LYS A 24 -0.51 1.52 -4.19
CA LYS A 24 -0.64 2.40 -5.35
C LYS A 24 0.58 3.29 -5.52
N GLY A 25 0.98 3.52 -6.77
CA GLY A 25 2.03 4.49 -7.09
C GLY A 25 1.59 5.93 -6.81
N ILE A 26 2.57 6.78 -6.48
CA ILE A 26 2.34 8.20 -6.22
C ILE A 26 2.64 8.99 -7.50
N LYS A 27 1.69 9.84 -7.92
CA LYS A 27 1.85 10.67 -9.14
C LYS A 27 3.09 11.56 -9.00
N ASN A 28 3.93 11.59 -10.03
CA ASN A 28 5.21 12.33 -10.10
C ASN A 28 6.34 11.80 -9.17
N PHE A 29 6.13 10.70 -8.46
CA PHE A 29 7.12 10.07 -7.57
C PHE A 29 7.19 8.58 -7.88
N GLN A 30 7.76 8.22 -9.04
CA GLN A 30 7.65 6.84 -9.55
C GLN A 30 8.38 5.81 -8.69
N LYS A 31 9.39 6.25 -7.93
CA LYS A 31 10.14 5.41 -6.99
C LYS A 31 9.36 5.01 -5.74
N TYR A 32 8.16 5.56 -5.51
CA TYR A 32 7.42 5.36 -4.26
C TYR A 32 6.01 4.83 -4.50
N GLU A 33 5.53 4.07 -3.52
CA GLU A 33 4.14 3.61 -3.46
C GLU A 33 3.60 3.71 -2.03
N ILE A 34 2.28 3.92 -1.95
CA ILE A 34 1.54 4.07 -0.70
C ILE A 34 0.49 2.97 -0.57
N SER A 35 0.30 2.49 0.65
CA SER A 35 -0.67 1.47 0.96
C SER A 35 -1.98 2.02 1.53
N THR A 36 -3.04 1.23 1.50
CA THR A 36 -4.32 1.54 2.17
C THR A 36 -4.21 1.68 3.69
N PHE A 37 -3.11 1.20 4.28
CA PHE A 37 -2.82 1.35 5.72
C PHE A 37 -1.97 2.58 6.03
N GLY A 38 -1.67 3.40 5.02
CA GLY A 38 -0.84 4.61 5.18
C GLY A 38 0.66 4.31 5.22
N ASN A 39 1.09 3.09 4.89
CA ASN A 39 2.51 2.78 4.75
C ASN A 39 3.04 3.34 3.44
N LEU A 40 4.24 3.91 3.48
CA LEU A 40 4.94 4.38 2.28
C LEU A 40 6.24 3.59 2.15
N LYS A 41 6.52 3.10 0.94
CA LYS A 41 7.76 2.38 0.67
C LYS A 41 8.39 2.80 -0.64
N ASN A 42 9.70 2.63 -0.72
CA ASN A 42 10.46 2.81 -1.94
C ASN A 42 10.41 1.50 -2.76
N LYS A 43 9.96 1.58 -4.01
CA LYS A 43 9.80 0.43 -4.92
C LYS A 43 11.11 -0.23 -5.29
N ASN A 44 12.20 0.54 -5.35
CA ASN A 44 13.51 0.04 -5.78
C ASN A 44 14.21 -0.71 -4.64
N THR A 45 14.11 -0.20 -3.41
CA THR A 45 14.77 -0.80 -2.25
C THR A 45 13.88 -1.74 -1.46
N GLN A 46 12.56 -1.74 -1.74
CA GLN A 46 11.53 -2.46 -0.99
C GLN A 46 11.51 -2.11 0.52
N LYS A 47 12.06 -0.95 0.89
CA LYS A 47 12.09 -0.48 2.28
C LYS A 47 10.93 0.47 2.57
N ASN A 48 10.28 0.24 3.69
CA ASN A 48 9.30 1.16 4.25
C ASN A 48 10.00 2.40 4.80
N ILE A 49 9.36 3.55 4.63
CA ILE A 49 9.85 4.83 5.15
C ILE A 49 9.17 5.08 6.48
N ASN A 50 9.98 5.28 7.51
CA ASN A 50 9.48 5.56 8.85
C ASN A 50 8.90 6.99 8.89
N PRO A 51 7.63 7.15 9.28
CA PRO A 51 7.04 8.46 9.43
C PRO A 51 7.57 9.17 10.69
N SER A 52 7.53 10.49 10.65
CA SER A 52 7.75 11.37 11.80
C SER A 52 6.40 11.87 12.32
N ASN A 53 6.28 12.09 13.64
CA ASN A 53 5.09 12.75 14.20
C ASN A 53 5.31 14.27 14.17
N ARG A 54 4.39 15.00 13.53
CA ARG A 54 4.40 16.46 13.48
C ARG A 54 3.00 16.97 13.81
N GLY A 55 2.83 17.45 15.05
CA GLY A 55 1.56 18.04 15.49
C GLY A 55 0.38 17.06 15.48
N GLY A 56 0.63 15.78 15.79
CA GLY A 56 -0.42 14.75 15.79
C GLY A 56 -0.61 14.05 14.45
N TYR A 57 0.11 14.45 13.40
CA TYR A 57 0.08 13.82 12.08
C TYR A 57 1.35 13.02 11.80
N LEU A 58 1.20 11.84 11.20
CA LEU A 58 2.32 11.09 10.64
C LEU A 58 2.71 11.69 9.30
N VAL A 59 3.97 12.10 9.16
CA VAL A 59 4.51 12.79 7.99
C VAL A 59 5.78 12.09 7.50
N VAL A 60 5.86 11.91 6.18
CA VAL A 60 7.05 11.40 5.47
C VAL A 60 7.52 12.43 4.47
N ASN A 61 8.84 12.52 4.28
CA ASN A 61 9.45 13.34 3.24
C ASN A 61 9.99 12.41 2.15
N ILE A 62 9.61 12.67 0.90
CA ILE A 62 10.08 11.93 -0.26
C ILE A 62 10.71 12.90 -1.27
N SER A 63 11.77 12.47 -1.93
CA SER A 63 12.45 13.23 -2.98
C SER A 63 11.97 12.78 -4.36
N GLY A 64 11.81 13.76 -5.28
CA GLY A 64 11.48 13.50 -6.67
C GLY A 64 12.60 12.78 -7.42
N ASP A 65 12.33 12.45 -8.68
CA ASP A 65 13.27 11.68 -9.51
C ASP A 65 14.37 12.53 -10.15
N ASP A 66 14.24 13.86 -10.16
CA ASP A 66 15.06 14.82 -10.90
C ASP A 66 16.23 15.43 -10.10
N PHE A 67 17.01 14.63 -9.37
CA PHE A 67 18.27 15.08 -8.75
C PHE A 67 19.50 14.67 -9.57
#